data_AF-A0AAV3SCL3-F1
#
_entry.id   AF-A0AAV3SCL3-F1
#
_cell.length_a   1.000
_cell.length_b   1.000
_cell.length_c   1.000
_cell.angle_alpha   90.00
_cell.angle_beta   90.00
_cell.angle_gamma   90.00
#
_symmetry.space_group_name_H-M   'P 1'
#
loop_
_entity.id
_entity.type
_entity.pdbx_description
1 polymer ?
#
loop_
_entity_poly.entity_id
_entity_poly.type
_entity_poly.pdbx_seq_one_letter_code
_entity_poly.pdbx_strand_id
1 'polypeptide(L)' 'MPTDEEVVETASEAAEGLVFSRYKSSEIEDLDVTVHFEDGVLDLDVYLNAPDDPDPEIVADEAVLAAESAVDDLFADE' A
#
# COMPACT_ATOMS: atom_id res chain seq x y z
N MET A 1 -14.25 8.14 13.43
CA MET A 1 -14.53 6.90 12.67
C MET A 1 -14.42 7.29 11.20
N PRO A 2 -13.33 6.89 10.53
CA PRO A 2 -13.06 7.25 9.14
C PRO A 2 -14.11 6.68 8.20
N THR A 3 -14.27 7.33 7.05
CA THR A 3 -15.11 6.84 5.95
C THR A 3 -14.39 5.79 5.12
N ASP A 4 -15.15 4.97 4.37
CA ASP A 4 -14.58 3.95 3.49
C ASP A 4 -13.61 4.56 2.45
N GLU A 5 -13.92 5.76 1.94
CA GLU A 5 -13.07 6.50 1.01
C GLU A 5 -11.74 6.91 1.68
N GLU A 6 -11.77 7.41 2.91
CA GLU A 6 -10.56 7.77 3.67
C GLU A 6 -9.69 6.55 3.99
N VAL A 7 -10.30 5.40 4.28
CA VAL A 7 -9.56 4.14 4.52
C VAL A 7 -8.85 3.69 3.24
N VAL A 8 -9.55 3.71 2.11
CA VAL A 8 -8.97 3.32 0.81
C VAL A 8 -7.85 4.27 0.40
N GLU A 9 -8.05 5.58 0.52
CA GLU A 9 -7.05 6.59 0.20
C GLU A 9 -5.80 6.41 1.08
N THR A 10 -5.97 6.27 2.40
CA THR A 10 -4.86 6.09 3.35
C THR A 10 -4.05 4.84 3.07
N ALA A 11 -4.71 3.70 2.80
CA ALA A 11 -4.04 2.46 2.46
C ALA A 11 -3.23 2.60 1.15
N SER A 12 -3.85 3.18 0.10
CA SER A 12 -3.20 3.34 -1.20
C SER A 12 -1.97 4.24 -1.10
N GLU A 13 -2.09 5.39 -0.44
CA GLU A 13 -0.99 6.33 -0.27
C GLU A 13 0.19 5.72 0.51
N ALA A 14 -0.10 4.94 1.55
CA ALA A 14 0.93 4.29 2.36
C ALA A 14 1.66 3.17 1.59
N ALA A 15 0.93 2.33 0.85
CA ALA A 15 1.54 1.29 0.02
C ALA A 15 2.43 1.89 -1.08
N GLU A 16 1.90 2.85 -1.85
CA GLU A 16 2.66 3.54 -2.90
C GLU A 16 3.86 4.28 -2.32
N GLY A 17 3.66 4.97 -1.20
CA GLY A 17 4.71 5.68 -0.48
C GLY A 17 5.87 4.77 -0.09
N LEU A 18 5.58 3.54 0.37
CA LEU A 18 6.63 2.57 0.65
C LEU A 18 7.36 2.14 -0.63
N VAL A 19 6.65 1.78 -1.69
CA VAL A 19 7.28 1.35 -2.95
C VAL A 19 8.20 2.44 -3.49
N PHE A 20 7.75 3.69 -3.53
CA PHE A 20 8.55 4.83 -3.99
C PHE A 20 9.69 5.22 -3.03
N SER A 21 9.66 4.74 -1.77
CA SER A 21 10.80 4.88 -0.86
C SER A 21 11.93 3.90 -1.17
N ARG A 22 11.62 2.77 -1.83
CA ARG A 22 12.56 1.69 -2.16
C ARG A 22 13.07 1.78 -3.59
N TYR A 23 12.22 2.19 -4.53
CA TYR A 23 12.57 2.34 -5.95
C TYR A 23 12.38 3.78 -6.41
N LYS A 24 13.18 4.19 -7.41
CA LYS A 24 12.82 5.38 -8.18
C LYS A 24 11.66 5.03 -9.10
N SER A 25 10.74 5.96 -9.30
CA SER A 25 9.61 5.77 -10.21
C SER A 25 10.03 5.43 -11.65
N SER A 26 11.26 5.79 -12.06
CA SER A 26 11.81 5.43 -13.38
C SER A 26 12.33 4.00 -13.49
N GLU A 27 12.52 3.33 -12.36
CA GLU A 27 13.01 1.94 -12.28
C GLU A 27 11.84 0.96 -12.20
N ILE A 28 10.64 1.43 -11.83
CA ILE A 28 9.42 0.62 -11.79
C ILE A 28 8.90 0.49 -13.23
N GLU A 29 8.77 -0.75 -13.69
CA GLU A 29 8.14 -1.06 -14.98
C GLU A 29 6.62 -1.03 -14.86
N ASP A 30 6.10 -1.52 -13.73
CA ASP A 30 4.66 -1.60 -13.44
C ASP A 30 4.42 -1.65 -11.93
N LEU A 31 3.38 -0.97 -11.46
CA LEU A 31 2.90 -1.00 -10.07
C LEU A 31 1.38 -0.93 -10.11
N ASP A 32 0.73 -1.93 -9.53
CA ASP A 32 -0.71 -1.94 -9.31
C ASP A 32 -0.98 -2.14 -7.82
N VAL A 33 -1.73 -1.21 -7.23
CA VAL A 33 -2.23 -1.30 -5.86
C VAL A 33 -3.74 -1.42 -5.94
N THR A 34 -4.27 -2.57 -5.50
CA THR A 34 -5.71 -2.81 -5.45
C THR A 34 -6.16 -2.78 -4.01
N VAL A 35 -6.94 -1.77 -3.66
CA VAL A 35 -7.52 -1.61 -2.33
C VAL A 35 -9.04 -1.73 -2.42
N HIS A 36 -9.62 -2.56 -1.56
CA HIS A 36 -11.04 -2.64 -1.37
C HIS A 36 -11.37 -2.61 0.13
N PHE A 37 -12.36 -1.82 0.50
CA PHE A 37 -12.82 -1.75 1.88
C PHE A 37 -14.35 -1.85 1.87
N GLU A 38 -14.88 -2.92 2.45
CA GLU A 38 -16.31 -3.18 2.52
C GLU A 38 -16.64 -3.89 3.83
N ASP A 39 -17.74 -3.50 4.48
CA ASP A 39 -18.23 -4.11 5.72
C ASP A 39 -17.18 -4.18 6.85
N GLY A 40 -16.22 -3.24 6.87
CA GLY A 40 -15.15 -3.18 7.87
C GLY A 40 -13.99 -4.15 7.61
N VAL A 41 -13.92 -4.74 6.42
CA VAL A 41 -12.83 -5.62 5.98
C VAL A 41 -12.01 -4.91 4.91
N LEU A 42 -10.70 -4.84 5.12
CA LEU A 42 -9.73 -4.35 4.14
C LEU A 42 -9.18 -5.54 3.34
N ASP A 43 -9.35 -5.50 2.02
CA ASP A 43 -8.69 -6.38 1.06
C ASP A 43 -7.66 -5.55 0.28
N LEU A 44 -6.40 -5.95 0.38
CA LEU A 44 -5.27 -5.25 -0.23
C LEU A 44 -4.36 -6.22 -0.98
N ASP A 45 -4.05 -5.89 -2.22
CA ASP A 45 -3.10 -6.61 -3.06
C ASP A 45 -2.17 -5.62 -3.77
N VAL A 46 -0.88 -5.93 -3.78
CA VAL A 46 0.16 -5.10 -4.40
C VAL A 46 0.94 -5.95 -5.38
N TYR A 47 0.91 -5.54 -6.66
CA TYR A 47 1.76 -6.10 -7.70
C TYR A 47 2.85 -5.11 -8.05
N LEU A 48 4.10 -5.58 -8.06
CA LEU A 48 5.26 -4.77 -8.38
C LEU A 48 6.16 -5.48 -9.38
N ASN A 49 6.40 -4.82 -10.51
CA ASN A 49 7.43 -5.22 -11.47
C ASN A 49 8.55 -4.17 -11.49
N ALA A 50 9.69 -4.52 -10.92
CA ALA A 50 10.87 -3.68 -10.76
C ALA A 50 12.15 -4.52 -10.74
N PRO A 51 13.35 -3.92 -10.84
CA PRO A 51 14.62 -4.63 -10.71
C PRO A 51 14.73 -5.39 -9.38
N ASP A 52 15.41 -6.55 -9.41
CA ASP A 52 15.59 -7.45 -8.25
C ASP A 52 16.48 -6.91 -7.10
N ASP A 53 16.78 -5.61 -7.06
CA ASP A 53 17.52 -4.97 -5.94
C ASP A 53 16.87 -3.64 -5.52
N PRO A 54 16.08 -3.62 -4.41
CA PRO A 54 15.68 -4.76 -3.59
C PRO A 54 14.76 -5.75 -4.34
N ASP A 55 14.45 -6.90 -3.74
CA ASP A 55 13.52 -7.87 -4.32
C ASP A 55 12.08 -7.30 -4.37
N PRO A 56 11.44 -7.20 -5.55
CA PRO A 56 10.11 -6.60 -5.69
C PRO A 56 9.01 -7.36 -4.94
N GLU A 57 9.11 -8.69 -4.80
CA GLU A 57 8.14 -9.46 -4.03
C GLU A 57 8.18 -9.07 -2.55
N ILE A 58 9.40 -8.89 -2.01
CA ILE A 58 9.58 -8.45 -0.63
C ILE A 58 9.03 -7.03 -0.43
N VAL A 59 9.28 -6.12 -1.37
CA VAL A 59 8.79 -4.74 -1.25
C VAL A 59 7.27 -4.67 -1.37
N ALA A 60 6.66 -5.49 -2.22
CA ALA A 60 5.20 -5.60 -2.30
C ALA A 60 4.59 -6.06 -0.97
N ASP A 61 5.15 -7.11 -0.35
CA ASP A 61 4.72 -7.58 0.97
C ASP A 61 4.89 -6.50 2.05
N GLU A 62 6.02 -5.78 2.05
CA GLU A 62 6.21 -4.67 2.98
C GLU A 62 5.20 -3.54 2.74
N ALA A 63 4.80 -3.29 1.48
CA ALA A 63 3.85 -2.23 1.12
C ALA A 63 2.44 -2.53 1.64
N VAL A 64 2.04 -3.81 1.59
CA VAL A 64 0.79 -4.28 2.22
C VAL A 64 0.81 -3.97 3.72
N LEU A 65 1.90 -4.34 4.42
CA LEU A 65 2.04 -4.08 5.86
C LEU A 65 2.03 -2.59 6.20
N ALA A 66 2.64 -1.76 5.35
CA ALA A 66 2.66 -0.31 5.55
C ALA A 66 1.25 0.29 5.44
N ALA A 67 0.47 -0.16 4.47
CA ALA A 67 -0.91 0.26 4.30
C ALA A 67 -1.82 -0.19 5.45
N GLU A 68 -1.70 -1.45 5.89
CA GLU A 68 -2.42 -1.95 7.06
C GLU A 68 -2.11 -1.10 8.31
N SER A 69 -0.83 -0.82 8.55
CA SER A 69 -0.40 0.01 9.67
C SER A 69 -0.95 1.43 9.59
N ALA A 70 -0.99 2.03 8.39
CA ALA A 70 -1.51 3.37 8.21
C ALA A 70 -3.02 3.44 8.45
N VAL A 71 -3.77 2.41 8.03
CA VAL A 71 -5.20 2.28 8.34
C VAL A 71 -5.41 2.10 9.85
N ASP A 72 -4.63 1.25 10.50
CA ASP A 72 -4.69 1.07 11.96
C ASP A 72 -4.46 2.40 12.70
N ASP A 73 -3.47 3.19 12.27
CA ASP A 73 -3.19 4.52 12.81
C ASP A 73 -4.35 5.50 12.56
N LEU A 74 -4.94 5.50 11.36
CA LEU A 74 -6.12 6.32 11.02
C LEU A 74 -7.29 6.05 11.97
N PHE A 75 -7.56 4.78 12.29
CA PHE A 75 -8.60 4.41 13.25
C PHE A 75 -8.24 4.73 14.71
N ALA A 76 -6.94 4.88 15.04
CA ALA A 76 -6.49 5.22 16.39
C ALA A 76 -6.52 6.73 16.69
N ASP A 77 -6.36 7.57 15.66
CA ASP A 77 -6.37 9.03 15.77
C ASP A 77 -7.78 9.67 15.70
N GLU A 78 -8.82 8.88 15.39
CA GLU A 78 -10.23 9.28 15.18
C GLU A 78 -11.20 8.83 16.28
#